data_AF-A0A936NH22-F1
#
_entry.id   AF-A0A936NH22-F1
#
_cell.length_a   1.000
_cell.length_b   1.000
_cell.length_c   1.000
_cell.angle_alpha   90.00
_cell.angle_beta   90.00
_cell.angle_gamma   90.00
#
_symmetry.space_group_name_H-M   'P 1'
#
loop_
_entity.id
_entity.type
_entity.pdbx_description
1 polymer ?
#
loop_
_entity_poly.entity_id
_entity_poly.type
_entity_poly.pdbx_seq_one_letter_code
_entity_poly.pdbx_strand_id
1 'polypeptide(L)'
;MNNAVDAYAIMGVEFGSSLADVTAAFRIKAKQLHPDANNGDRSSEPELRRMLEAYQFLKEYLSLSNIEPMRPPDRPYTPSE
;
A
#
# COMPACT_ATOMS: atom_id res chain seq x y z
N MET A 1 -5.10 9.65 -5.72
CA MET A 1 -4.79 10.52 -4.55
C MET A 1 -3.90 11.66 -5.03
N ASN A 2 -4.13 12.90 -4.57
CA ASN A 2 -3.37 14.08 -5.02
C ASN A 2 -2.39 14.64 -3.97
N ASN A 3 -2.47 14.19 -2.70
CA ASN A 3 -1.62 14.67 -1.61
C ASN A 3 -1.03 13.52 -0.81
N ALA A 4 0.23 13.66 -0.39
CA ALA A 4 0.88 12.70 0.50
C ALA A 4 0.17 12.61 1.86
N VAL A 5 -0.30 13.75 2.39
CA VAL A 5 -1.04 13.82 3.66
C VAL A 5 -2.27 12.90 3.67
N ASP A 6 -3.09 12.97 2.61
CA ASP A 6 -4.25 12.08 2.44
C ASP A 6 -3.82 10.60 2.36
N ALA A 7 -2.73 10.30 1.66
CA ALA A 7 -2.23 8.94 1.53
C ALA A 7 -1.75 8.38 2.89
N TYR A 8 -1.04 9.17 3.71
CA TYR A 8 -0.66 8.79 5.07
C TYR A 8 -1.89 8.59 5.96
N ALA A 9 -2.91 9.47 5.86
CA ALA A 9 -4.15 9.34 6.61
C ALA A 9 -4.94 8.06 6.26
N ILE A 10 -5.03 7.70 4.98
CA ILE A 10 -5.67 6.46 4.52
C ILE A 10 -4.92 5.23 5.03
N MET A 11 -3.59 5.29 4.96
CA MET A 11 -2.72 4.24 5.51
C MET A 11 -2.83 4.16 7.04
N GLY A 12 -3.23 5.24 7.71
CA GLY A 12 -3.36 5.32 9.16
C GLY A 12 -2.00 5.42 9.86
N VAL A 13 -1.06 6.10 9.20
CA VAL A 13 0.28 6.37 9.72
C VAL A 13 0.51 7.86 9.79
N GLU A 14 1.54 8.28 10.53
CA GLU A 14 1.87 9.69 10.69
C GLU A 14 2.41 10.30 9.39
N PHE A 15 2.14 11.59 9.17
CA PHE A 15 2.72 12.32 8.04
C PHE A 15 4.23 12.40 8.19
N GLY A 16 4.97 11.89 7.20
CA GLY A 16 6.43 11.78 7.27
C GLY A 16 6.94 10.42 7.75
N SER A 17 6.05 9.46 8.03
CA SER A 17 6.42 8.07 8.25
C SER A 17 7.19 7.50 7.05
N SER A 18 8.22 6.70 7.33
CA SER A 18 9.00 6.01 6.29
C SER A 18 8.20 4.89 5.61
N LEU A 19 8.61 4.49 4.40
CA LEU A 19 7.99 3.39 3.65
C LEU A 19 7.84 2.11 4.49
N ALA A 20 8.81 1.82 5.37
CA ALA A 20 8.77 0.67 6.26
C ALA A 20 7.54 0.70 7.20
N ASP A 21 7.22 1.87 7.73
CA ASP A 21 6.09 2.10 8.65
C ASP A 21 4.75 1.98 7.90
N VAL A 22 4.68 2.59 6.70
CA VAL A 22 3.56 2.47 5.77
C VAL A 22 3.29 0.99 5.41
N THR A 23 4.35 0.22 5.12
CA THR A 23 4.26 -1.21 4.79
C THR A 23 3.81 -2.05 5.98
N ALA A 24 4.29 -1.74 7.19
CA ALA A 24 3.88 -2.42 8.42
C ALA A 24 2.38 -2.19 8.69
N ALA A 25 1.92 -0.94 8.61
CA ALA A 25 0.51 -0.59 8.77
C ALA A 25 -0.38 -1.28 7.73
N PHE A 26 0.06 -1.32 6.45
CA PHE A 26 -0.64 -2.04 5.38
C PHE A 26 -0.83 -3.52 5.72
N ARG A 27 0.24 -4.21 6.16
CA ARG A 27 0.17 -5.65 6.50
C ARG A 27 -0.78 -5.92 7.66
N ILE A 28 -0.80 -5.04 8.66
CA ILE A 28 -1.69 -5.17 9.82
C ILE A 28 -3.14 -4.97 9.39
N LYS A 29 -3.45 -3.90 8.65
CA LYS A 29 -4.80 -3.62 8.16
C LYS A 29 -5.27 -4.66 7.15
N ALA A 30 -4.43 -5.11 6.22
CA ALA A 30 -4.78 -6.14 5.25
C ALA A 30 -5.18 -7.47 5.93
N LYS A 31 -4.54 -7.83 7.04
CA LYS A 31 -4.95 -8.97 7.87
C LYS A 31 -6.30 -8.73 8.55
N GLN A 32 -6.54 -7.53 9.05
CA GLN A 32 -7.82 -7.17 9.68
C GLN A 32 -8.98 -7.09 8.67
N LEU A 33 -8.70 -6.65 7.44
CA LEU A 33 -9.66 -6.49 6.36
C LEU A 33 -9.83 -7.76 5.52
N HIS A 34 -9.11 -8.85 5.84
CA HIS A 34 -9.18 -10.08 5.07
C HIS A 34 -10.56 -10.73 5.23
N PRO A 35 -11.23 -11.16 4.14
CA PRO A 35 -12.55 -11.78 4.24
C PRO A 35 -12.51 -13.08 5.05
N ASP A 36 -11.38 -13.79 5.04
CA ASP A 36 -11.16 -14.99 5.87
C ASP A 36 -11.24 -14.68 7.38
N ALA A 37 -10.79 -13.50 7.79
CA ALA A 37 -10.89 -13.02 9.18
C ALA A 37 -12.27 -12.39 9.49
N ASN A 38 -12.97 -11.86 8.48
CA ASN A 38 -14.27 -11.19 8.61
C ASN A 38 -15.47 -12.06 8.22
N ASN A 39 -15.40 -13.39 8.35
CA ASN A 39 -16.53 -14.28 8.00
C ASN A 39 -17.07 -14.11 6.56
N GLY A 40 -16.20 -13.75 5.61
CA GLY A 40 -16.56 -13.50 4.21
C GLY A 40 -17.06 -12.09 3.92
N ASP A 41 -16.96 -11.16 4.87
CA ASP A 41 -17.37 -9.77 4.65
C ASP A 41 -16.41 -9.06 3.68
N ARG A 42 -16.94 -8.76 2.49
CA ARG A 42 -16.21 -8.08 1.40
C ARG A 42 -16.34 -6.57 1.44
N SER A 43 -16.98 -6.01 2.46
CA SER A 43 -17.15 -4.55 2.60
C SER A 43 -15.80 -3.81 2.69
N SER A 44 -14.74 -4.53 3.03
CA SER A 44 -13.38 -4.04 3.13
C SER A 44 -12.59 -4.00 1.80
N GLU A 45 -13.11 -4.61 0.70
CA GLU A 45 -12.49 -4.53 -0.63
C GLU A 45 -12.22 -3.08 -1.12
N PRO A 46 -13.21 -2.15 -1.08
CA PRO A 46 -12.97 -0.77 -1.50
C PRO A 46 -11.94 -0.05 -0.62
N GLU A 47 -11.90 -0.38 0.67
CA GLU A 47 -10.95 0.20 1.62
C GLU A 47 -9.53 -0.31 1.37
N LEU A 48 -9.38 -1.61 1.10
CA LEU A 48 -8.11 -2.22 0.73
C LEU A 48 -7.57 -1.61 -0.56
N ARG A 49 -8.41 -1.39 -1.58
CA ARG A 49 -8.00 -0.72 -2.83
C ARG A 49 -7.47 0.69 -2.57
N ARG A 50 -8.18 1.48 -1.76
CA ARG A 50 -7.73 2.84 -1.40
C ARG A 50 -6.39 2.83 -0.66
N MET A 51 -6.17 1.87 0.24
CA MET A 51 -4.87 1.69 0.90
C MET A 51 -3.76 1.29 -0.08
N LEU A 52 -4.07 0.43 -1.04
CA LEU A 52 -3.12 0.03 -2.09
C LEU A 52 -2.72 1.22 -2.97
N GLU A 53 -3.68 2.05 -3.37
CA GLU A 53 -3.42 3.29 -4.11
C GLU A 53 -2.59 4.28 -3.28
N ALA A 54 -2.93 4.46 -2.00
CA ALA A 54 -2.18 5.32 -1.08
C ALA A 54 -0.74 4.82 -0.88
N TYR A 55 -0.56 3.51 -0.68
CA TYR A 55 0.76 2.89 -0.56
C TYR A 55 1.61 3.08 -1.81
N GLN A 56 1.05 2.85 -3.00
CA GLN A 56 1.77 3.07 -4.26
C GLN A 56 2.15 4.54 -4.44
N PHE A 57 1.23 5.46 -4.14
CA PHE A 57 1.51 6.90 -4.19
C PHE A 57 2.62 7.29 -3.21
N LEU A 58 2.57 6.82 -1.96
CA LEU A 58 3.61 7.08 -0.97
C LEU A 58 4.94 6.48 -1.40
N LYS A 59 4.94 5.24 -1.91
CA LYS A 59 6.15 4.58 -2.43
C LYS A 59 6.77 5.40 -3.55
N GLU A 60 5.98 5.85 -4.50
CA GLU A 60 6.45 6.70 -5.59
C GLU A 60 6.91 8.05 -5.07
N TYR A 61 6.19 8.70 -4.16
CA TYR A 61 6.53 10.00 -3.58
C TYR A 61 7.84 9.97 -2.76
N LEU A 62 8.01 8.95 -1.93
CA LEU A 62 9.23 8.68 -1.15
C LEU A 62 10.39 8.29 -2.08
N SER A 63 10.12 7.51 -3.14
CA SER A 63 11.13 7.13 -4.14
C SER A 63 11.50 8.27 -5.08
N LEU A 64 10.58 9.17 -5.43
CA LEU A 64 10.81 10.35 -6.26
C LEU A 64 11.69 11.37 -5.53
N SER A 65 11.61 11.40 -4.20
CA SER A 65 12.49 12.23 -3.37
C SER A 65 13.94 11.70 -3.33
N ASN A 66 14.18 10.47 -3.77
CA ASN A 66 15.50 9.83 -3.84
C ASN A 66 15.71 9.27 -5.26
N ILE A 67 16.21 10.10 -6.17
CA ILE A 67 16.40 9.77 -7.60
C ILE A 67 17.15 8.42 -7.80
N GLU A 68 16.41 7.34 -8.01
CA GLU A 68 16.83 6.15 -8.78
C GLU A 68 15.76 5.88 -9.85
N PRO A 69 16.13 5.77 -11.13
CA PRO A 69 15.17 5.46 -12.19
C PRO A 69 14.66 4.04 -12.00
N MET A 70 13.33 3.87 -12.05
CA MET A 70 12.58 2.62 -12.16
C MET A 70 13.44 1.35 -12.07
N ARG A 71 13.53 0.74 -10.88
CA ARG A 71 13.81 -0.70 -10.85
C ARG A 71 12.55 -1.39 -11.42
N PRO A 72 12.64 -2.08 -12.56
CA PRO A 72 11.50 -2.80 -13.12
C PRO A 72 10.99 -3.79 -12.07
N PRO A 73 9.69 -4.11 -12.06
CA PRO A 73 9.17 -5.07 -11.10
C PRO A 73 9.93 -6.38 -11.26
N ASP A 74 10.69 -6.78 -10.23
CA ASP A 74 11.16 -8.15 -10.04
C ASP A 74 9.94 -9.01 -9.72
N ARG A 75 9.09 -9.20 -10.72
CA ARG A 75 8.23 -10.37 -10.83
C ARG A 75 8.79 -11.12 -12.02
N PRO A 76 9.57 -12.18 -11.82
CA PRO A 76 9.58 -13.22 -12.83
C PRO A 76 8.12 -13.67 -12.96
N TYR A 77 7.44 -13.22 -14.01
CA TYR A 77 6.24 -13.91 -14.45
C TYR A 77 6.73 -15.28 -14.86
N THR A 78 6.57 -16.26 -13.97
CA THR A 78 6.76 -17.66 -14.29
C THR A 78 5.55 -18.08 -15.11
N PRO A 79 5.63 -18.22 -16.44
CA PRO A 79 4.61 -18.99 -17.14
C PRO A 79 4.72 -20.42 -16.59
N SER A 80 3.71 -20.83 -15.83
CA SER A 80 3.50 -22.26 -15.60
C SER A 80 2.75 -22.76 -16.83
N GLU A 81 3.45 -23.65 -17.54
CA GLU A 81 3.02 -24.53 -18.65
C GLU A 81 2.92 -23.93 -20.06
#